data_AF-A0A661FHX3-F1
#
_entry.id   AF-A0A661FHX3-F1
#
_cell.length_a   1.000
_cell.length_b   1.000
_cell.length_c   1.000
_cell.angle_alpha   90.00
_cell.angle_beta   90.00
_cell.angle_gamma   90.00
#
_symmetry.space_group_name_H-M   'P 1'
#
loop_
_entity.id
_entity.type
_entity.pdbx_description
1 polymer ?
#
loop_
_entity_poly.entity_id
_entity_poly.type
_entity_poly.pdbx_seq_one_letter_code
_entity_poly.pdbx_strand_id
1 'polypeptide(L)'
;MYKVYTNEVFEMRTNIVLDDSLVSQALALTGANSKKEVVNLALCKLVDSYKEKDIHRQNFIKSYFDKPIITEDFTPFNRDDIYAR
;
A
#
# COMPACT_ATOMS: atom_id res chain seq x y z
N MET A 1 34.77 -31.25 -6.34
CA MET A 1 33.39 -30.71 -6.40
C MET A 1 33.38 -29.41 -5.62
N TYR A 2 33.35 -28.26 -6.28
CA TYR A 2 33.39 -26.96 -5.61
C TYR A 2 31.95 -26.47 -5.36
N LYS A 3 31.63 -26.13 -4.10
CA LYS A 3 30.38 -25.43 -3.76
C LYS A 3 30.56 -23.96 -4.13
N VAL A 4 29.84 -23.52 -5.17
CA VAL A 4 29.71 -22.10 -5.51
C VAL A 4 28.72 -21.49 -4.52
N TYR A 5 29.14 -20.48 -3.78
CA TYR A 5 28.25 -19.69 -2.94
C TYR A 5 28.01 -18.35 -3.64
N THR A 6 26.76 -18.10 -4.03
CA THR A 6 26.33 -16.79 -4.54
C THR A 6 26.02 -15.89 -3.35
N ASN A 7 26.79 -14.81 -3.18
CA ASN A 7 26.44 -13.76 -2.23
C ASN A 7 25.46 -12.79 -2.90
N GLU A 8 24.21 -12.75 -2.43
CA GLU A 8 23.29 -11.67 -2.79
C GLU A 8 23.77 -10.37 -2.14
N VAL A 9 24.13 -9.39 -2.97
CA VAL A 9 24.50 -8.05 -2.54
C VAL A 9 23.22 -7.29 -2.21
N PHE A 10 22.94 -7.11 -0.91
CA PHE A 10 21.84 -6.25 -0.48
C PHE A 10 22.31 -4.80 -0.49
N GLU A 11 21.84 -4.03 -1.48
CA GLU A 11 22.22 -2.62 -1.70
C GLU A 11 21.97 -1.70 -0.49
N MET A 12 21.12 -2.08 0.46
CA MET A 12 20.85 -1.30 1.68
C MET A 12 20.62 -2.17 2.91
N ARG A 13 21.69 -2.55 3.61
CA ARG A 13 21.61 -3.22 4.92
C ARG A 13 21.44 -2.17 6.03
N THR A 14 20.27 -2.16 6.67
CA THR A 14 19.93 -1.20 7.73
C THR A 14 19.72 -1.91 9.06
N ASN A 15 20.21 -1.32 10.15
CA ASN A 15 19.91 -1.76 11.51
C ASN A 15 18.69 -1.00 12.02
N ILE A 16 17.63 -1.72 12.37
CA ILE A 16 16.40 -1.17 12.93
C ILE A 16 16.00 -1.98 14.17
N VAL A 17 15.37 -1.32 15.13
CA VAL A 17 14.81 -1.98 16.32
C VAL A 17 13.40 -2.46 15.95
N LEU A 18 13.11 -3.73 16.24
CA LEU A 18 11.81 -4.34 16.02
C LEU A 18 11.31 -4.93 17.34
N ASP A 19 10.00 -4.87 17.56
CA ASP A 19 9.35 -5.58 18.65
C ASP A 19 9.34 -7.09 18.35
N ASP A 20 10.02 -7.88 19.17
CA ASP A 20 10.14 -9.33 18.99
C ASP A 20 8.80 -10.07 19.14
N SER A 21 7.87 -9.57 19.97
CA SER A 21 6.53 -10.17 20.11
C SER A 21 5.73 -9.99 18.82
N LEU A 22 5.77 -8.78 18.25
CA LEU A 22 5.10 -8.50 16.98
C LEU A 22 5.71 -9.30 15.82
N VAL A 23 7.04 -9.39 15.78
CA VAL A 23 7.75 -10.18 14.76
C VAL A 23 7.42 -11.67 14.89
N SER A 24 7.34 -12.20 16.11
CA SER A 24 6.96 -13.60 16.34
C SER A 24 5.55 -13.90 15.82
N GLN A 25 4.59 -13.03 16.10
CA GLN A 25 3.22 -13.17 15.58
C GLN A 25 3.19 -13.06 14.06
N ALA A 26 3.94 -12.10 13.48
CA ALA A 26 3.99 -11.91 12.05
C ALA A 26 4.63 -13.12 11.33
N LEU A 27 5.69 -13.72 11.89
CA LEU A 27 6.28 -14.95 11.37
C LEU A 27 5.26 -16.10 11.36
N ALA A 28 4.53 -16.30 12.46
CA ALA A 28 3.50 -17.34 12.56
C ALA A 28 2.35 -17.13 11.56
N LEU A 29 1.90 -15.88 11.36
CA LEU A 29 0.80 -15.55 10.46
C LEU A 29 1.19 -15.62 8.98
N THR A 30 2.44 -15.29 8.64
CA THR A 30 2.90 -15.19 7.25
C THR A 30 3.61 -16.45 6.75
N GLY A 31 4.11 -17.30 7.66
CA GLY A 31 4.97 -18.44 7.30
C GLY A 31 6.36 -18.04 6.80
N ALA A 32 6.74 -16.77 6.97
CA ALA A 32 8.06 -16.28 6.58
C ALA A 32 9.17 -16.92 7.41
N ASN A 33 10.34 -17.11 6.78
CA ASN A 33 11.48 -17.81 7.38
C ASN A 33 12.42 -16.86 8.15
N SER A 34 12.26 -15.54 8.01
CA SER A 34 13.15 -14.55 8.64
C SER A 34 12.48 -13.21 8.93
N LYS A 35 13.06 -12.45 9.89
CA LYS A 35 12.62 -11.08 10.21
C LYS A 35 12.68 -10.17 8.97
N LYS A 36 13.70 -10.34 8.12
CA LYS A 36 13.87 -9.58 6.88
C LYS A 36 12.72 -9.84 5.91
N GLU A 37 12.33 -11.10 5.75
CA GLU A 37 11.23 -11.48 4.86
C GLU A 37 9.89 -10.92 5.37
N VAL A 38 9.66 -10.98 6.69
CA VAL A 38 8.49 -10.32 7.32
C VAL A 38 8.44 -8.83 7.02
N VAL A 39 9.57 -8.12 7.19
CA VAL A 39 9.65 -6.68 6.92
C VAL A 39 9.36 -6.39 5.44
N ASN A 40 9.93 -7.18 4.53
CA ASN A 40 9.69 -7.03 3.10
C ASN A 40 8.20 -7.23 2.75
N LEU A 41 7.59 -8.31 3.25
CA LEU A 41 6.17 -8.60 3.06
C LEU A 41 5.28 -7.48 3.61
N ALA A 42 5.58 -6.97 4.80
CA ALA A 42 4.84 -5.89 5.42
C ALA A 42 4.91 -4.60 4.60
N LEU A 43 6.08 -4.24 4.07
CA LEU A 43 6.26 -3.07 3.22
C LEU A 43 5.51 -3.20 1.89
N CYS A 44 5.56 -4.37 1.24
CA CYS A 44 4.79 -4.63 0.02
C CYS A 44 3.29 -4.44 0.27
N LYS A 45 2.75 -5.11 1.31
CA LYS A 45 1.33 -4.99 1.67
C LYS A 45 0.92 -3.57 2.02
N LEU A 46 1.78 -2.82 2.70
CA LEU A 46 1.53 -1.42 3.01
C LEU A 46 1.36 -0.62 1.72
N VAL A 47 2.34 -0.69 0.82
CA VAL A 47 2.30 0.03 -0.47
C VAL A 47 1.05 -0.36 -1.28
N ASP A 48 0.74 -1.65 -1.37
CA ASP A 48 -0.42 -2.13 -2.12
C ASP A 48 -1.73 -1.60 -1.52
N SER A 49 -1.86 -1.57 -0.18
CA SER A 49 -3.06 -1.02 0.48
C SER A 49 -3.27 0.48 0.17
N TYR A 50 -2.20 1.25 -0.03
CA TYR A 50 -2.31 2.65 -0.44
C TYR A 50 -2.72 2.79 -1.90
N LYS A 51 -2.19 1.94 -2.79
CA LYS A 51 -2.59 1.92 -4.20
C LYS A 51 -4.06 1.54 -4.36
N GLU A 52 -4.54 0.53 -3.64
CA GLU A 52 -5.95 0.11 -3.68
C GLU A 52 -6.90 1.22 -3.20
N LYS A 53 -6.57 1.91 -2.09
CA LYS A 53 -7.33 3.06 -1.61
C LYS A 53 -7.41 4.16 -2.67
N ASP A 54 -6.32 4.42 -3.38
CA ASP A 54 -6.35 5.40 -4.46
C ASP A 54 -7.26 4.95 -5.59
N ILE A 55 -7.19 3.68 -6.02
CA ILE A 55 -8.04 3.14 -7.09
C ILE A 55 -9.52 3.30 -6.77
N HIS A 56 -9.97 2.95 -5.56
CA HIS A 56 -11.37 3.12 -5.18
C HIS A 56 -11.81 4.59 -5.22
N ARG A 57 -10.96 5.50 -4.73
CA ARG A 57 -11.20 6.94 -4.79
C ARG A 57 -11.30 7.43 -6.24
N GLN A 58 -10.37 7.04 -7.09
CA GLN A 58 -10.33 7.43 -8.50
C GLN A 58 -11.56 6.89 -9.26
N ASN A 59 -11.95 5.64 -9.00
CA ASN A 59 -13.14 5.02 -9.59
C ASN A 59 -14.42 5.72 -9.14
N PHE A 60 -14.53 6.05 -7.85
CA PHE A 60 -15.65 6.83 -7.32
C PHE A 60 -15.74 8.20 -7.99
N ILE A 61 -14.64 8.95 -8.05
CA ILE A 61 -14.60 10.28 -8.66
C ILE A 61 -15.01 10.22 -10.14
N LYS A 62 -14.49 9.24 -10.90
CA LYS A 62 -14.86 9.03 -12.30
C LYS A 62 -16.37 8.76 -12.44
N SER A 63 -16.89 7.81 -11.67
CA SER A 63 -18.32 7.47 -11.67
C SER A 63 -19.20 8.65 -11.25
N TYR A 64 -18.74 9.48 -10.31
CA TYR A 64 -19.47 10.64 -9.84
C TYR A 64 -19.56 11.73 -10.92
N PHE A 65 -18.49 11.96 -11.69
CA PHE A 65 -18.57 12.88 -12.83
C PHE A 65 -19.51 12.37 -13.93
N ASP A 66 -19.56 11.05 -14.16
CA ASP A 66 -20.45 10.44 -15.15
C ASP A 66 -21.92 10.44 -14.70
N LYS A 67 -22.16 10.21 -13.40
CA LYS A 67 -23.50 10.14 -12.78
C LYS A 67 -23.45 10.79 -11.40
N PRO A 68 -23.65 12.10 -11.32
CA PRO A 68 -23.51 12.79 -10.06
C PRO A 68 -24.69 12.49 -9.14
N ILE A 69 -24.42 12.53 -7.84
CA ILE A 69 -25.46 12.35 -6.82
C ILE A 69 -26.26 13.66 -6.76
N ILE A 70 -27.53 13.59 -7.14
CA ILE A 70 -28.47 14.71 -7.08
C ILE A 70 -29.44 14.42 -5.94
N THR A 71 -29.54 15.36 -5.01
CA THR A 71 -30.49 15.30 -3.89
C THR A 71 -31.22 16.65 -3.81
N GLU A 72 -32.38 16.70 -3.15
CA GLU A 72 -33.18 17.93 -3.05
C GLU A 72 -32.37 19.12 -2.49
N ASP A 73 -31.45 18.85 -1.55
CA ASP A 73 -30.60 19.85 -0.90
C ASP A 73 -29.16 19.93 -1.46
N PHE A 74 -28.85 19.16 -2.51
CA PHE A 74 -27.48 19.09 -3.03
C PHE A 74 -27.44 19.08 -4.56
N THR A 75 -26.98 20.22 -5.11
CA THR A 75 -26.58 20.35 -6.51
C THR A 75 -25.07 20.19 -6.62
N PRO A 76 -24.56 19.15 -7.31
CA PRO A 76 -23.15 18.99 -7.63
C PRO A 76 -22.58 20.24 -8.30
N PHE A 77 -21.43 20.72 -7.83
CA PHE A 77 -20.69 21.76 -8.54
C PHE A 77 -20.22 21.24 -9.89
N ASN A 78 -20.45 21.99 -10.96
CA ASN A 78 -19.86 21.68 -12.26
C ASN A 78 -18.35 21.96 -12.22
N ARG A 79 -17.55 21.26 -13.03
CA ARG A 79 -16.11 21.54 -13.18
C ARG A 79 -15.86 23.01 -13.51
N ASP A 80 -16.73 23.63 -14.31
CA ASP A 80 -16.62 25.03 -14.70
C ASP A 80 -16.82 25.99 -13.50
N ASP A 81 -17.61 25.60 -12.50
CA ASP A 81 -17.88 26.42 -11.31
C ASP A 81 -16.68 26.45 -10.34
N ILE A 82 -15.84 25.41 -10.36
CA ILE A 82 -14.68 25.29 -9.46
C ILE A 82 -13.53 26.23 -9.88
N TYR A 83 -13.39 26.50 -11.18
CA TYR A 83 -12.30 27.34 -11.73
C TYR A 83 -12.74 28.79 -12.03
N ALA A 84 -14.00 29.14 -11.80
CA ALA A 84 -14.54 30.48 -12.03
C ALA A 84 -14.23 31.49 -10.91
N ARG A 85 -13.19 31.25 -10.10
CA ARG A 85 -12.87 32.04 -8.90
C ARG A 85 -11.52 32.74 -9.00
#